data_AF-A0A8J2J1Z6-F1
#
_entry.id   AF-A0A8J2J1Z6-F1
#
_cell.length_a   1.000
_cell.length_b   1.000
_cell.length_c   1.000
_cell.angle_alpha   90.00
_cell.angle_beta   90.00
_cell.angle_gamma   90.00
#
_symmetry.space_group_name_H-M   'P 1'
#
loop_
_entity.id
_entity.type
_entity.pdbx_description
1 polymer ?
#
loop_
_entity_poly.entity_id
_entity_poly.type
_entity_poly.pdbx_seq_one_letter_code
_entity_poly.pdbx_strand_id
1 'polypeptide(L)' 'ELKQSLPKVNTVQCDVSKWTDTKTIVQSIGPVDHLVNNAGIGKKHSLLKITEEDFNQIFDINVKAAINITQT' A
#
# COMPACT_ATOMS: atom_id res chain seq x y z
N GLU A 1 11.88 -4.74 14.62
CA GLU A 1 12.71 -5.78 13.96
C GLU A 1 13.51 -5.21 12.79
N LEU A 2 12.89 -4.72 11.71
CA LEU A 2 13.62 -4.19 10.53
C LEU A 2 14.70 -3.14 10.83
N LYS A 3 14.42 -2.12 11.66
CA LYS A 3 15.43 -1.12 12.07
C LYS A 3 16.60 -1.71 12.86
N GLN A 4 16.38 -2.79 13.60
CA GLN A 4 17.46 -3.46 14.35
C GLN A 4 18.38 -4.22 13.39
N SER A 5 17.82 -4.89 12.38
CA SER A 5 18.60 -5.62 11.36
C SER A 5 19.23 -4.73 10.29
N LEU A 6 18.61 -3.59 9.97
CA LEU A 6 19.04 -2.66 8.92
C LEU A 6 18.96 -1.21 9.43
N PRO A 7 19.99 -0.70 10.13
CA PRO A 7 19.94 0.59 10.82
C PRO A 7 19.69 1.81 9.92
N LYS A 8 20.01 1.70 8.63
CA LYS A 8 19.82 2.77 7.64
C LYS A 8 18.41 2.81 7.04
N VAL A 9 17.56 1.82 7.32
CA VAL A 9 16.19 1.77 6.80
C VAL A 9 15.28 2.67 7.64
N ASN A 10 14.58 3.57 6.97
CA ASN A 10 13.47 4.31 7.56
C ASN A 10 12.18 3.51 7.39
N THR A 11 11.45 3.32 8.49
CA THR A 11 10.20 2.57 8.50
C THR A 11 9.06 3.52 8.83
N VAL A 12 7.99 3.47 8.04
CA VAL A 12 6.76 4.20 8.31
C VAL A 12 5.60 3.22 8.34
N GLN A 13 4.76 3.32 9.36
CA GLN A 13 3.51 2.56 9.42
C GLN A 13 2.47 3.30 8.59
N CYS A 14 1.85 2.61 7.63
CA CYS A 14 0.86 3.17 6.74
C CYS A 14 -0.12 2.09 6.31
N ASP A 15 -1.42 2.38 6.39
CA ASP A 15 -2.45 1.61 5.70
C ASP A 15 -2.63 2.20 4.30
N VAL A 16 -2.10 1.49 3.31
CA VAL A 16 -2.07 1.95 1.91
C VAL A 16 -3.46 2.05 1.27
N SER A 17 -4.50 1.47 1.89
CA SER A 17 -5.89 1.64 1.44
C SER A 17 -6.44 3.05 1.75
N LYS A 18 -5.84 3.78 2.70
CA LYS A 18 -6.30 5.10 3.12
C LYS A 18 -5.67 6.18 2.24
N TRP A 19 -6.40 6.59 1.23
CA TRP A 19 -5.91 7.49 0.17
C TRP A 19 -5.24 8.78 0.69
N THR A 20 -5.94 9.56 1.52
CA THR A 20 -5.45 10.85 2.03
C THR A 20 -4.27 10.69 2.99
N ASP A 21 -4.34 9.69 3.87
CA ASP A 21 -3.31 9.42 4.87
C ASP A 21 -2.03 8.94 4.21
N THR A 22 -2.15 8.03 3.23
CA THR A 22 -1.03 7.52 2.43
C THR A 22 -0.32 8.66 1.71
N LYS A 23 -1.09 9.55 1.06
CA LYS A 23 -0.51 10.70 0.35
C LYS A 23 0.30 11.60 1.30
N THR A 24 -0.28 11.93 2.44
CA THR A 24 0.39 12.78 3.45
C THR A 24 1.68 12.15 3.96
N ILE A 25 1.65 10.84 4.22
CA ILE A 25 2.82 10.08 4.66
C ILE A 25 3.90 10.06 3.58
N VAL A 26 3.58 9.72 2.34
CA VAL A 26 4.56 9.62 1.25
C VAL A 26 5.25 10.96 1.00
N GLN A 27 4.50 12.07 1.03
CA GLN A 27 5.08 13.41 0.89
C GLN A 27 6.10 13.76 1.98
N SER A 28 5.95 13.17 3.18
CA SER A 28 6.91 13.38 4.28
C SER A 28 8.21 12.57 4.16
N ILE A 29 8.26 11.56 3.28
CA ILE A 29 9.45 10.70 3.09
C ILE A 29 10.55 11.45 2.32
N GLY A 30 10.18 12.47 1.54
CA GLY A 30 11.10 13.22 0.67
C GLY A 30 11.27 12.56 -0.71
N PRO A 31 12.28 12.99 -1.49
CA PRO A 31 12.50 12.49 -2.84
C PRO A 31 12.76 10.98 -2.90
N VAL A 32 12.15 10.30 -3.89
CA VAL A 32 12.30 8.86 -4.13
C VAL A 32 12.67 8.62 -5.59
N ASP A 33 13.85 8.06 -5.85
CA ASP A 33 14.31 7.74 -7.21
C ASP A 33 13.72 6.43 -7.76
N HIS A 34 13.46 5.48 -6.86
CA HIS A 34 13.00 4.14 -7.20
C HIS A 34 11.86 3.70 -6.27
N LEU A 35 10.77 3.24 -6.86
CA LEU A 35 9.56 2.81 -6.16
C LEU A 35 9.25 1.33 -6.45
N VAL A 36 8.91 0.58 -5.41
CA VAL A 36 8.42 -0.80 -5.53
C VAL A 36 7.04 -0.90 -4.87
N ASN A 37 5.99 -0.98 -5.68
CA ASN A 37 4.62 -1.20 -5.22
C ASN A 37 4.37 -2.70 -4.97
N ASN A 38 4.79 -3.20 -3.81
CA ASN A 38 4.66 -4.63 -3.46
C ASN A 38 3.43 -4.96 -2.58
N ALA A 39 2.86 -3.98 -1.89
CA ALA A 39 1.74 -4.22 -0.98
C ALA A 39 0.53 -4.77 -1.76
N GLY A 40 -0.01 -5.90 -1.28
CA GLY A 40 -1.14 -6.55 -1.94
C GLY A 40 -1.79 -7.59 -1.04
N ILE A 41 -3.09 -7.79 -1.23
CA ILE A 41 -3.88 -8.83 -0.58
C ILE A 41 -4.54 -9.75 -1.61
N GLY A 42 -4.85 -10.98 -1.19
CA GLY A 42 -5.65 -11.91 -1.97
C GLY A 42 -6.79 -12.46 -1.12
N LYS A 43 -8.00 -12.48 -1.68
CA LYS A 43 -9.17 -13.11 -1.06
C LYS A 43 -9.51 -14.40 -1.80
N LYS A 44 -9.56 -15.52 -1.07
CA LYS A 44 -9.84 -16.83 -1.65
C LYS A 44 -11.32 -17.16 -1.53
N HIS A 45 -12.06 -16.89 -2.59
CA HIS A 45 -13.47 -17.27 -2.73
C HIS A 45 -13.70 -17.96 -4.07
N SER A 46 -14.69 -18.85 -4.12
CA SER A 46 -15.26 -19.25 -5.40
C SER A 46 -15.89 -18.03 -6.06
N LEU A 47 -15.89 -17.95 -7.39
CA LEU A 47 -16.38 -16.79 -8.15
C LEU A 47 -17.74 -16.25 -7.67
N LEU A 48 -18.71 -17.14 -7.43
CA LEU A 48 -20.07 -16.77 -7.00
C LEU A 48 -20.18 -16.30 -5.53
N LYS A 49 -19.09 -16.37 -4.75
CA LYS A 49 -19.05 -15.96 -3.34
C LYS A 49 -18.22 -14.69 -3.13
N ILE A 50 -17.69 -14.09 -4.19
CA ILE A 50 -16.97 -12.83 -4.08
C ILE A 50 -17.98 -11.74 -3.72
N THR A 51 -17.73 -11.04 -2.63
CA THR A 51 -18.56 -9.90 -2.22
C THR A 51 -18.03 -8.61 -2.84
N GLU A 52 -18.88 -7.57 -2.88
CA GLU A 52 -18.46 -6.23 -3.28
C GLU A 52 -17.34 -5.70 -2.37
N GLU A 53 -17.43 -5.98 -1.07
CA GLU A 53 -16.39 -5.60 -0.09
C GLU A 53 -15.05 -6.27 -0.40
N ASP A 54 -15.04 -7.56 -0.78
CA ASP A 54 -13.80 -8.24 -1.18
C ASP A 54 -13.18 -7.61 -2.42
N PHE A 55 -14.01 -7.28 -3.42
CA PHE A 55 -13.56 -6.61 -4.64
C PHE A 55 -12.96 -5.24 -4.30
N ASN A 56 -13.68 -4.43 -3.51
CA ASN A 56 -13.24 -3.10 -3.11
C ASN A 56 -11.93 -3.16 -2.32
N GLN A 57 -11.80 -4.06 -1.33
CA GLN A 57 -10.55 -4.20 -0.57
C GLN A 57 -9.37 -4.60 -1.46
N ILE A 58 -9.57 -5.53 -2.40
CA ILE A 58 -8.51 -5.94 -3.34
C ILE A 58 -8.10 -4.76 -4.21
N PHE A 59 -9.06 -4.03 -4.78
CA PHE A 59 -8.75 -2.91 -5.69
C PHE A 59 -8.18 -1.70 -4.94
N ASP A 60 -8.66 -1.41 -3.74
CA ASP A 60 -8.16 -0.32 -2.91
C ASP A 60 -6.67 -0.52 -2.59
N ILE A 61 -6.25 -1.76 -2.28
CA ILE A 61 -4.87 -2.07 -1.90
C ILE A 61 -4.00 -2.37 -3.12
N ASN A 62 -4.42 -3.27 -4.01
CA ASN A 62 -3.53 -3.80 -5.04
C ASN A 62 -3.41 -2.87 -6.26
N VAL A 63 -4.37 -1.98 -6.47
CA VAL A 63 -4.42 -1.13 -7.68
C VAL A 63 -4.40 0.35 -7.31
N LYS A 64 -5.41 0.81 -6.56
CA LYS A 64 -5.59 2.21 -6.23
C LYS A 64 -4.44 2.76 -5.38
N ALA A 65 -3.95 1.99 -4.41
CA ALA A 65 -2.80 2.40 -3.61
C ALA A 65 -1.53 2.57 -4.47
N ALA A 66 -1.27 1.65 -5.39
CA ALA A 66 -0.11 1.74 -6.28
C ALA A 66 -0.16 3.00 -7.15
N ILE A 67 -1.33 3.36 -7.67
CA ILE A 67 -1.54 4.62 -8.40
C ILE A 67 -1.30 5.82 -7.47
N ASN A 68 -1.88 5.81 -6.27
CA ASN A 68 -1.78 6.94 -5.34
C ASN A 68 -0.35 7.22 -4.89
N ILE A 69 0.42 6.17 -4.59
CA ILE A 69 1.81 6.30 -4.14
C ILE A 69 2.69 6.75 -5.31
N THR A 70 2.44 6.26 -6.53
CA THR A 70 3.25 6.61 -7.71
C THR A 70 3.10 8.07 -8.14
N GLN A 71 1.91 8.67 -7.97
CA GLN A 71 1.65 10.06 -8.36
C GLN A 71 2.07 11.11 -7.30
N THR A 72 2.48 10.66 -6.12
CA THR A 72 2.74 11.53 -4.96
C THR A 72 4.21 11.86 -4.84
#